data_AF-A0A443SI89-F1
#
_entry.id   AF-A0A443SI89-F1
#
_cell.length_a   1.000
_cell.length_b   1.000
_cell.length_c   1.000
_cell.angle_alpha   90.00
_cell.angle_beta   90.00
_cell.angle_gamma   90.00
#
_symmetry.space_group_name_H-M   'P 1'
#
loop_
_entity.id
_entity.type
_entity.pdbx_description
1 polymer ?
#
loop_
_entity_poly.entity_id
_entity_poly.type
_entity_poly.pdbx_seq_one_letter_code
_entity_poly.pdbx_strand_id
1 'polypeptide(L)'
;MTPACVTVAAAIINAMDVNVDPCTDFYEYSCGGWIKYNPLPDGKSIWGAFGKLWQENQLVMKNVLGQYYWCILICVNFFSFTFVFVDNGTKNKPPNR
;
A
#
# COMPACT_ATOMS: atom_id res chain seq x y z
N MET A 1 9.20 24.46 -16.39
CA MET A 1 9.61 23.46 -15.38
C MET A 1 8.53 22.40 -15.30
N THR A 2 8.87 21.10 -15.32
CA THR A 2 7.86 20.02 -15.29
C THR A 2 7.40 19.75 -13.85
N PRO A 3 6.15 19.29 -13.63
CA PRO A 3 5.69 18.92 -12.29
C PRO A 3 6.58 17.88 -11.61
N ALA A 4 7.07 16.90 -12.37
CA ALA A 4 7.99 15.88 -11.87
C ALA A 4 9.29 16.48 -11.31
N CYS A 5 9.85 17.50 -11.97
CA CYS A 5 11.06 18.18 -11.51
C CYS A 5 10.83 18.90 -10.17
N VAL A 6 9.67 19.54 -9.99
CA VAL A 6 9.28 20.18 -8.72
C VAL A 6 9.21 19.15 -7.60
N THR A 7 8.52 18.03 -7.84
CA THR A 7 8.36 16.97 -6.83
C THR A 7 9.69 16.37 -6.39
N VAL A 8 10.57 16.06 -7.36
CA VAL A 8 11.88 15.47 -7.06
C VAL A 8 12.78 16.48 -6.34
N ALA A 9 12.82 17.73 -6.79
CA ALA A 9 13.62 18.77 -6.13
C ALA A 9 13.17 18.98 -4.68
N ALA A 10 11.87 19.03 -4.42
CA ALA A 10 11.33 19.15 -3.07
C ALA A 10 11.73 17.95 -2.18
N ALA A 11 11.67 16.72 -2.72
CA ALA A 11 12.08 15.52 -1.99
C ALA A 11 13.58 15.55 -1.61
N ILE A 12 14.44 16.03 -2.51
CA ILE A 12 15.88 16.19 -2.24
C ILE A 12 16.08 17.24 -1.14
N ILE A 13 15.48 18.43 -1.26
CA ILE A 13 15.61 19.51 -0.28
C ILE A 13 15.16 19.06 1.12
N ASN A 14 14.06 18.30 1.21
CA ASN A 14 13.57 17.81 2.50
C ASN A 14 14.46 16.73 3.14
N ALA A 15 15.28 16.03 2.35
CA ALA A 15 16.19 15.02 2.86
C ALA A 15 17.51 15.60 3.40
N MET A 16 17.91 16.78 2.92
CA MET A 16 19.17 17.43 3.28
C MET A 16 19.12 18.14 4.64
N ASP A 17 20.28 18.19 5.31
CA ASP A 17 20.54 19.12 6.42
C ASP A 17 21.57 20.17 6.00
N VAL A 18 21.09 21.36 5.66
CA VAL A 18 21.91 22.47 5.15
C VAL A 18 22.79 23.13 6.22
N ASN A 19 22.66 22.74 7.48
CA ASN A 19 23.50 23.27 8.56
C ASN A 19 24.84 22.53 8.70
N VAL A 20 25.00 21.40 8.01
CA VAL A 20 26.22 20.60 8.02
C VAL A 20 27.09 20.98 6.83
N ASP A 21 28.39 21.12 7.04
CA ASP A 21 29.33 21.37 5.93
C ASP A 21 29.50 20.08 5.09
N PRO A 22 29.10 20.08 3.80
CA PRO A 22 29.23 18.90 2.94
C PRO A 22 30.67 18.43 2.73
N CYS A 23 31.67 19.30 2.93
CA CYS A 23 33.08 18.93 2.83
C CYS A 23 33.57 18.15 4.05
N THR A 24 32.81 18.19 5.15
CA THR A 24 33.14 17.49 6.40
C THR A 24 32.35 16.19 6.58
N ASP A 25 31.04 16.23 6.35
CA ASP A 25 30.15 15.08 6.42
C ASP A 25 29.05 15.19 5.37
N PHE A 26 29.34 14.66 4.18
CA PHE A 26 28.38 14.65 3.09
C PHE A 26 27.17 13.75 3.38
N TYR A 27 27.31 12.74 4.23
CA TYR A 27 26.21 11.85 4.56
C TYR A 27 25.16 12.58 5.41
N GLU A 28 25.57 13.26 6.46
CA GLU A 28 24.66 14.06 7.29
C GLU A 28 24.12 15.27 6.51
N TYR A 29 24.93 15.93 5.68
CA TYR A 29 24.44 16.99 4.80
C TYR A 29 23.33 16.51 3.84
N SER A 30 23.52 15.35 3.21
CA SER A 30 22.59 14.85 2.18
C SER A 30 21.37 14.11 2.75
N CYS A 31 21.54 13.44 3.90
CA CYS A 31 20.54 12.53 4.48
C CYS A 31 20.06 12.93 5.88
N GLY A 32 20.71 13.88 6.56
CA GLY A 32 20.42 14.24 7.95
C GLY A 32 18.98 14.71 8.16
N GLY A 33 18.42 15.45 7.19
CA GLY A 33 17.00 15.78 7.17
C GLY A 33 16.12 14.54 7.10
N TRP A 34 16.43 13.60 6.21
CA TRP A 34 15.70 12.34 6.09
C TRP A 34 15.73 11.53 7.40
N ILE A 35 16.89 11.42 8.03
CA ILE A 35 17.06 10.67 9.30
C ILE A 35 16.17 11.27 10.40
N LYS A 36 16.11 12.61 10.51
CA LYS A 36 15.28 13.31 11.51
C LYS A 36 13.78 13.04 11.33
N TYR A 37 13.30 12.93 10.09
CA TYR A 37 11.88 12.71 9.80
C TYR A 37 11.48 11.23 9.65
N ASN A 38 12.44 10.31 9.59
CA ASN A 38 12.19 8.89 9.38
C ASN A 38 12.88 8.06 10.48
N PRO A 39 12.36 8.10 11.73
CA PRO A 39 12.88 7.25 12.81
C PRO A 39 12.69 5.77 12.51
N LEU A 40 13.53 4.92 13.10
CA LEU A 40 13.47 3.46 12.96
C LEU A 40 12.10 2.93 13.41
N PRO A 41 11.29 2.33 12.51
CA PRO A 41 10.01 1.75 12.89
C PRO A 41 10.16 0.50 13.75
N ASP A 42 9.16 0.23 14.59
CA ASP A 42 9.13 -0.97 15.42
C ASP A 42 9.26 -2.25 14.58
N GLY A 43 10.06 -3.20 15.08
CA GLY A 43 10.31 -4.47 14.41
C GLY A 43 11.24 -4.38 13.20
N LYS A 44 11.89 -3.23 12.96
CA LYS A 44 13.00 -3.08 12.01
C LYS A 44 14.30 -2.85 12.78
N SER A 45 15.39 -3.46 12.31
CA SER A 45 16.74 -3.18 12.81
C SER A 45 17.46 -2.13 11.95
N ILE A 46 17.00 -1.91 10.72
CA ILE A 46 17.58 -0.98 9.74
C ILE A 46 16.44 -0.23 9.05
N TRP A 47 16.61 1.09 8.88
CA TRP A 47 15.68 1.93 8.15
C TRP A 47 16.44 2.84 7.17
N GLY A 48 15.91 2.93 5.95
CA GLY A 48 16.55 3.64 4.85
C GLY A 48 15.61 3.70 3.64
N ALA A 49 16.07 4.28 2.54
CA ALA A 49 15.28 4.42 1.31
C ALA A 49 14.72 3.07 0.81
N PHE A 50 15.53 2.00 0.83
CA PHE A 50 15.07 0.66 0.43
C PHE A 50 14.05 0.07 1.40
N GLY A 51 14.19 0.31 2.71
CA GLY A 51 13.22 -0.13 3.71
C GLY A 51 11.85 0.52 3.50
N LYS A 52 11.85 1.83 3.22
CA LYS A 52 10.66 2.61 2.86
C LYS A 52 10.02 2.11 1.57
N LEU A 53 10.81 1.96 0.50
CA LEU A 53 10.33 1.45 -0.78
C LEU A 53 9.74 0.04 -0.65
N TRP A 54 10.38 -0.84 0.11
CA TRP A 54 9.86 -2.18 0.38
C TRP A 54 8.50 -2.11 1.08
N GLN A 55 8.35 -1.27 2.10
CA GLN A 55 7.08 -1.10 2.81
C GLN A 55 5.98 -0.57 1.88
N GLU A 56 6.29 0.42 1.04
CA GLU A 56 5.37 0.96 0.04
C GLU A 56 4.93 -0.12 -0.97
N ASN A 57 5.87 -0.93 -1.46
CA ASN A 57 5.56 -2.06 -2.34
C ASN A 57 4.65 -3.09 -1.65
N GLN A 58 4.90 -3.40 -0.38
CA GLN A 58 4.05 -4.32 0.39
C GLN A 58 2.63 -3.76 0.58
N LEU A 59 2.47 -2.44 0.76
CA LEU A 59 1.17 -1.79 0.83
C LEU A 59 0.40 -1.92 -0.50
N VAL A 60 1.08 -1.70 -1.63
CA VAL A 60 0.48 -1.89 -2.96
C VAL A 60 0.02 -3.34 -3.13
N MET A 61 0.88 -4.32 -2.81
CA MET A 61 0.54 -5.74 -2.90
C MET A 61 -0.66 -6.09 -2.02
N LYS A 62 -0.71 -5.59 -0.77
CA LYS A 62 -1.84 -5.78 0.13
C LYS A 62 -3.13 -5.19 -0.42
N ASN A 63 -3.07 -4.01 -1.01
CA ASN A 63 -4.25 -3.36 -1.60
C ASN A 63 -4.80 -4.15 -2.79
N VAL A 64 -3.92 -4.62 -3.68
CA VAL A 64 -4.31 -5.44 -4.82
C VAL A 64 -4.93 -6.77 -4.35
N LEU A 65 -4.29 -7.47 -3.41
CA LEU A 65 -4.82 -8.73 -2.87
C LEU A 65 -6.12 -8.55 -2.08
N GLY A 66 -6.23 -7.47 -1.29
CA GLY A 66 -7.43 -7.13 -0.54
C GLY A 66 -8.61 -6.77 -1.44
N GLN A 67 -8.37 -6.09 -2.56
CA GLN A 67 -9.39 -5.80 -3.56
C GLN A 67 -9.98 -7.08 -4.16
N TYR A 68 -9.13 -8.07 -4.46
CA TYR A 68 -9.60 -9.39 -4.90
C TYR A 68 -10.36 -10.13 -3.80
N TYR A 69 -9.92 -10.03 -2.54
CA TYR A 69 -10.62 -10.66 -1.43
C TYR A 69 -12.04 -10.11 -1.25
N TRP A 70 -12.23 -8.80 -1.40
CA TRP A 70 -13.57 -8.18 -1.35
C TRP A 70 -14.44 -8.64 -2.54
N CYS A 71 -13.89 -8.73 -3.75
CA CYS A 71 -14.60 -9.31 -4.90
C CYS A 71 -14.97 -10.77 -4.69
N ILE A 72 -14.07 -11.61 -4.15
CA ILE A 72 -14.34 -13.01 -3.85
C ILE A 72 -15.43 -13.13 -2.78
N LEU A 73 -15.37 -12.33 -1.72
CA LEU A 73 -16.41 -12.30 -0.69
C LEU A 73 -17.76 -11.85 -1.27
N ILE A 74 -17.80 -10.85 -2.15
CA ILE A 74 -19.03 -10.48 -2.86
C ILE A 74 -19.51 -11.66 -3.70
N CYS A 75 -18.65 -12.30 -4.51
CA CYS A 75 -19.04 -13.44 -5.34
C CYS A 75 -19.59 -14.61 -4.52
N VAL A 76 -18.97 -14.95 -3.38
CA VAL A 76 -19.43 -16.03 -2.49
C VAL A 76 -20.76 -15.66 -1.82
N ASN A 77 -20.89 -14.43 -1.32
CA ASN A 77 -22.15 -13.96 -0.73
C ASN A 77 -23.26 -13.83 -1.78
N PHE A 78 -22.94 -13.43 -3.02
CA PHE A 78 -23.88 -13.35 -4.13
C PHE A 78 -24.28 -14.75 -4.63
N PHE A 79 -23.36 -15.73 -4.61
CA PHE A 79 -23.68 -17.14 -4.87
C PHE A 79 -24.62 -17.71 -3.81
N SER A 80 -24.38 -17.43 -2.52
CA SER A 80 -25.28 -17.84 -1.44
C SER A 80 -26.65 -17.15 -1.52
N PHE A 81 -26.71 -15.85 -1.84
CA PHE A 81 -27.98 -15.15 -2.01
C PHE A 81 -28.76 -15.66 -3.24
N THR A 82 -28.08 -15.94 -4.36
CA THR A 82 -28.73 -16.49 -5.56
C THR A 82 -29.25 -17.91 -5.30
N PHE A 83 -28.53 -18.75 -4.55
CA PHE A 83 -29.00 -20.09 -4.18
C PHE A 83 -30.25 -20.06 -3.30
N VAL A 84 -30.32 -19.15 -2.32
CA VAL A 84 -31.52 -18.99 -1.47
C VAL A 84 -32.75 -18.57 -2.29
N PHE A 85 -32.58 -17.80 -3.37
CA PHE A 85 -33.70 -17.43 -4.25
C PHE A 85 -34.08 -18.53 -5.27
N VAL A 86 -33.18 -19.46 -5.61
CA VAL A 86 -33.48 -20.57 -6.53
C VAL A 86 -34.24 -21.71 -5.82
N ASP A 87 -33.97 -21.97 -4.53
CA ASP A 87 -34.63 -23.06 -3.80
C ASP A 87 -36.06 -22.74 -3.33
N ASN A 88 -36.51 -21.48 -3.39
CA ASN A 88 -37.87 -21.09 -2.98
C ASN A 88 -38.91 -21.08 -4.13
N GLY A 89 -38.52 -21.50 -5.34
CA GLY A 89 -39.33 -21.37 -6.56
C GLY A 89 -39.89 -22.67 -7.18
N THR A 90 -39.58 -23.86 -6.66
CA THR A 90 -39.96 -25.13 -7.33
C THR A 90 -40.69 -26.12 -6.41
N LYS A 91 -41.74 -25.67 -5.70
CA LYS A 91 -42.78 -26.59 -5.20
C LYS A 91 -43.99 -26.59 -6.13
N ASN A 92 -43.85 -27.15 -7.32
CA ASN A 92 -44.99 -27.58 -8.14
C ASN A 92 -44.62 -28.84 -8.94
N LYS A 93 -44.70 -30.00 -8.28
CA LYS A 93 -44.72 -31.30 -8.93
C LYS A 93 -46.18 -31.73 -9.08
N PRO A 94 -46.77 -31.74 -10.29
CA PRO A 94 -48.08 -32.38 -10.50
C PRO A 94 -47.96 -33.93 -10.50
N PRO A 95 -49.07 -34.65 -10.24
CA PRO A 95 -49.05 -36.06 -9.85
C PRO A 95 -48.98 -37.02 -11.05
N ASN A 96 -48.48 -38.23 -10.75
CA ASN A 96 -48.45 -39.46 -11.56
C ASN A 96 -49.14 -39.44 -12.94
N ARG A 97 -48.37 -39.75 -13.97
CA ARG A 97 -48.70 -40.76 -14.99
C ARG A 97 -47.41 -41.44 -15.45
#